data_AF-A0A9P6PLJ3-F1
#
_entry.id   AF-A0A9P6PLJ3-F1
#
_cell.length_a   1.000
_cell.length_b   1.000
_cell.length_c   1.000
_cell.angle_alpha   90.00
_cell.angle_beta   90.00
_cell.angle_gamma   90.00
#
_symmetry.space_group_name_H-M   'P 1'
#
loop_
_entity.id
_entity.type
_entity.pdbx_description
1 polymer ?
#
loop_
_entity_poly.entity_id
_entity_poly.type
_entity_poly.pdbx_seq_one_letter_code
_entity_poly.pdbx_strand_id
1 'polypeptide(L)'
;AGDTMCVRWPAKNHAKETGVNGVFINMPPAPTLKDPESQADLMKMTIAKLPYENCTHIKGDTDFTPCGGCFEIPKDRTPGDYLIQWRWELNDNEWYTSCWDVTVTASDGTVPVKILGASTSLFAQLAED
;
A
#
# COMPACT_ATOMS: atom_id res chain seq x y z
N ALA A 1 -3.96 3.33 14.06
CA ALA A 1 -3.10 4.42 13.52
C ALA A 1 -1.65 4.10 13.87
N GLY A 2 -0.68 4.54 13.07
CA GLY A 2 0.75 4.20 13.28
C GLY A 2 1.17 2.83 12.76
N ASP A 3 0.25 2.03 12.22
CA ASP A 3 0.57 0.74 11.62
C ASP A 3 1.29 0.92 10.28
N THR A 4 2.18 -0.01 9.98
CA THR A 4 2.85 -0.11 8.68
C THR A 4 2.00 -0.92 7.72
N MET A 5 1.73 -0.37 6.55
CA MET A 5 1.11 -1.07 5.42
C MET A 5 2.10 -1.15 4.27
N CYS A 6 1.99 -2.22 3.47
CA CYS A 6 2.83 -2.41 2.30
C CYS A 6 1.98 -2.65 1.05
N VAL A 7 2.34 -2.00 -0.05
CA VAL A 7 1.76 -2.24 -1.37
C VAL A 7 2.78 -2.95 -2.25
N ARG A 8 2.28 -3.74 -3.19
CA ARG A 8 3.07 -4.46 -4.20
C ARG A 8 2.57 -4.12 -5.58
N TRP A 9 3.48 -4.03 -6.53
CA TRP A 9 3.16 -3.77 -7.92
C TRP A 9 3.93 -4.67 -8.88
N PRO A 10 3.36 -4.93 -10.07
CA PRO A 10 4.02 -5.74 -11.10
C PRO A 10 5.35 -5.11 -11.53
N ALA A 11 6.33 -5.95 -11.87
CA ALA A 11 7.65 -5.51 -12.33
C ALA A 11 7.65 -4.89 -13.72
N LYS A 12 6.68 -5.28 -14.55
CA LYS A 12 6.73 -5.12 -16.00
C LYS A 12 6.95 -3.66 -16.39
N ASN A 13 8.14 -3.37 -16.92
CA ASN A 13 8.66 -2.04 -17.28
C ASN A 13 9.05 -1.10 -16.12
N HIS A 14 8.86 -1.50 -14.85
CA HIS A 14 9.27 -0.74 -13.66
C HIS A 14 10.75 -0.93 -13.28
N ALA A 15 11.39 -2.01 -13.76
CA ALA A 15 12.79 -2.33 -13.47
C ALA A 15 13.81 -1.65 -14.41
N LYS A 16 13.36 -0.74 -15.29
CA LYS A 16 14.26 0.06 -16.12
C LYS A 16 14.49 1.41 -15.44
N GLU A 17 15.75 1.70 -15.11
CA GLU A 17 16.23 2.94 -14.50
C GLU A 17 15.97 4.15 -15.41
N THR A 18 14.73 4.64 -15.46
CA THR A 18 14.39 5.89 -16.16
C THR A 18 14.12 7.05 -15.21
N GLY A 19 14.12 6.81 -13.90
CA GLY A 19 14.60 7.79 -12.92
C GLY A 19 13.73 9.02 -12.62
N VAL A 20 12.43 9.04 -12.94
CA VAL A 20 11.59 10.22 -12.62
C VAL A 20 10.21 9.92 -12.01
N ASN A 21 9.74 8.67 -12.07
CA ASN A 21 8.35 8.40 -11.72
C ASN A 21 8.16 8.16 -10.22
N GLY A 22 7.06 8.69 -9.67
CA GLY A 22 6.73 8.57 -8.25
C GLY A 22 5.60 7.58 -8.02
N VAL A 23 5.71 6.79 -6.95
CA VAL A 23 4.58 6.08 -6.35
C VAL A 23 4.09 6.90 -5.17
N PHE A 24 2.82 7.31 -5.19
CA PHE A 24 2.21 8.18 -4.19
C PHE A 24 1.13 7.41 -3.42
N ILE A 25 1.15 7.59 -2.11
CA ILE A 25 0.10 7.12 -1.21
C ILE A 25 -0.60 8.35 -0.64
N ASN A 26 -1.88 8.49 -0.93
CA ASN A 26 -2.71 9.61 -0.52
C ASN A 26 -3.78 9.13 0.46
N MET A 27 -4.01 9.89 1.51
CA MET A 27 -5.00 9.57 2.55
C MET A 27 -5.53 10.87 3.17
N PRO A 28 -6.86 11.11 3.17
CA PRO A 28 -7.44 12.28 3.82
C PRO A 28 -7.01 12.45 5.28
N PRO A 29 -6.91 13.70 5.79
CA PRO A 29 -6.52 13.97 7.17
C PRO A 29 -7.58 13.57 8.20
N ALA A 30 -8.84 13.44 7.79
CA ALA A 30 -9.98 13.08 8.62
C ALA A 30 -10.74 11.89 8.01
N PRO A 31 -11.54 11.15 8.82
CA PRO A 31 -12.33 10.03 8.32
C PRO A 31 -13.22 10.44 7.13
N THR A 32 -13.29 9.55 6.15
CA THR A 32 -13.96 9.77 4.87
C THR A 32 -15.45 9.44 5.02
N LEU A 33 -16.29 10.47 5.20
CA LEU A 33 -17.76 10.33 5.08
C LEU A 33 -18.22 10.37 3.61
N LYS A 34 -17.41 11.03 2.77
CA LYS A 34 -17.56 11.14 1.32
C LYS A 34 -16.15 11.21 0.73
N ASP A 35 -15.94 10.51 -0.37
CA ASP A 35 -14.67 10.55 -1.09
C ASP A 35 -14.29 11.97 -1.50
N PRO A 36 -12.99 12.32 -1.51
CA PRO A 36 -12.54 13.60 -2.01
C PRO A 36 -13.03 13.88 -3.44
N GLU A 37 -13.44 15.12 -3.69
CA GLU A 37 -14.10 15.51 -4.95
C GLU A 37 -13.19 15.41 -6.19
N SER A 38 -11.87 15.39 -6.01
CA SER A 38 -10.93 15.38 -7.13
C SER A 38 -9.59 14.69 -6.85
N GLN A 39 -8.96 14.21 -7.93
CA GLN A 39 -7.59 13.70 -7.90
C GLN A 39 -6.58 14.75 -7.42
N ALA A 40 -6.79 16.02 -7.77
CA ALA A 40 -5.92 17.11 -7.36
C ALA A 40 -5.99 17.35 -5.84
N ASP A 41 -7.15 17.12 -5.22
CA ASP A 41 -7.28 17.21 -3.77
C ASP A 41 -6.61 16.03 -3.07
N LEU A 42 -6.75 14.81 -3.59
CA LEU A 42 -6.04 13.64 -3.06
C LEU A 42 -4.53 13.81 -3.10
N MET A 43 -3.97 14.38 -4.18
CA MET A 43 -2.51 14.61 -4.27
C MET A 43 -1.99 15.59 -3.21
N LYS A 44 -2.83 16.50 -2.68
CA LYS A 44 -2.46 17.39 -1.56
C LYS A 44 -2.39 16.65 -0.22
N MET A 45 -2.92 15.42 -0.17
CA MET A 45 -3.05 14.59 1.02
C MET A 45 -2.07 13.39 0.97
N THR A 46 -0.92 13.58 0.31
CA THR A 46 0.13 12.55 0.23
C THR A 46 0.70 12.25 1.62
N ILE A 47 0.60 11.01 2.07
CA ILE A 47 1.20 10.51 3.31
C ILE A 47 2.53 9.79 3.07
N ALA A 48 2.78 9.30 1.85
CA ALA A 48 4.05 8.71 1.48
C ALA A 48 4.35 8.83 -0.02
N LYS A 49 5.65 8.95 -0.34
CA LYS A 49 6.20 8.75 -1.69
C LYS A 49 7.14 7.55 -1.64
N LEU A 50 6.78 6.48 -2.35
CA LEU A 50 7.56 5.25 -2.41
C LEU A 50 8.49 5.26 -3.64
N PRO A 51 9.65 4.60 -3.57
CA PRO A 51 10.54 4.47 -4.72
C PRO A 51 9.90 3.54 -5.75
N TYR A 52 9.72 4.04 -6.97
CA TYR A 52 9.11 3.30 -8.08
C TYR A 52 9.87 2.02 -8.44
N GLU A 53 11.18 2.05 -8.31
CA GLU A 53 12.11 0.97 -8.67
C GLU A 53 12.47 0.08 -7.47
N ASN A 54 11.70 0.11 -6.36
CA ASN A 54 11.97 -0.69 -5.18
C ASN A 54 11.60 -2.17 -5.41
N CYS A 55 12.47 -2.86 -6.14
CA CYS A 55 12.25 -4.17 -6.72
C CYS A 55 13.28 -5.16 -6.17
N THR A 56 12.84 -6.39 -5.88
CA THR A 56 13.74 -7.47 -5.45
C THR A 56 14.45 -8.09 -6.65
N HIS A 57 15.39 -7.36 -7.27
CA HIS A 57 16.01 -7.70 -8.55
C HIS A 57 16.32 -9.20 -8.72
N ILE A 58 15.51 -9.89 -9.54
CA ILE A 58 15.83 -11.23 -10.02
C ILE A 58 16.68 -11.06 -11.28
N LYS A 59 17.91 -11.60 -11.26
CA LYS A 59 18.87 -11.41 -12.36
C LYS A 59 18.27 -11.93 -13.68
N GLY A 60 18.13 -11.04 -14.65
CA GLY A 60 17.63 -11.36 -15.99
C GLY A 60 16.10 -11.40 -16.13
N ASP A 61 15.36 -11.07 -15.07
CA ASP A 61 13.90 -11.12 -15.06
C ASP A 61 13.29 -9.80 -14.56
N THR A 62 13.15 -8.86 -15.49
CA THR A 62 12.54 -7.56 -15.24
C THR A 62 11.01 -7.58 -15.27
N ASP A 63 10.41 -8.70 -15.66
CA ASP A 63 8.96 -8.80 -15.88
C ASP A 63 8.23 -9.43 -14.70
N PHE A 64 8.91 -10.30 -13.94
CA PHE A 64 8.34 -11.01 -12.80
C PHE A 64 8.94 -10.60 -11.45
N THR A 65 9.92 -9.69 -11.40
CA THR A 65 10.49 -9.19 -10.14
C THR A 65 9.45 -8.41 -9.33
N PRO A 66 9.02 -8.87 -8.13
CA PRO A 66 8.06 -8.09 -7.36
C PRO A 66 8.69 -6.79 -6.86
N CYS A 67 8.00 -5.69 -7.14
CA CYS A 67 8.30 -4.36 -6.62
C CYS A 67 7.26 -4.00 -5.55
N GLY A 68 7.63 -3.13 -4.62
CA GLY A 68 6.76 -2.80 -3.51
C GLY A 68 7.34 -1.75 -2.60
N GLY A 69 6.56 -1.30 -1.64
CA GLY A 69 7.03 -0.38 -0.63
C GLY A 69 6.06 -0.32 0.54
N CYS A 70 6.60 0.02 1.70
CA CYS A 70 5.83 0.15 2.91
C CYS A 70 5.75 1.62 3.34
N PHE A 71 4.65 1.99 3.97
CA PHE A 71 4.39 3.31 4.51
C PHE A 71 3.65 3.17 5.85
N GLU A 72 3.73 4.20 6.67
CA GLU A 72 3.00 4.24 7.94
C GLU A 72 1.68 5.00 7.76
N ILE A 73 0.61 4.50 8.40
CA ILE A 73 -0.58 5.30 8.62
C ILE A 73 -0.23 6.39 9.65
N PRO A 74 -0.42 7.69 9.34
CA PRO A 74 -0.03 8.76 10.25
C PRO A 74 -0.62 8.57 11.65
N LYS A 75 0.21 8.79 12.68
CA LYS A 75 -0.17 8.55 14.09
C LYS A 75 -1.26 9.49 14.59
N ASP A 76 -1.47 10.61 13.90
CA ASP A 76 -2.48 11.63 14.19
C ASP A 76 -3.85 11.32 13.57
N ARG A 77 -4.01 10.19 12.86
CA ARG A 77 -5.31 9.77 12.32
C ARG A 77 -6.23 9.35 13.46
N THR A 78 -7.33 10.08 13.60
CA THR A 78 -8.41 9.75 14.53
C THR A 78 -9.10 8.44 14.14
N PRO A 79 -9.77 7.75 15.07
CA PRO A 79 -10.55 6.57 14.72
C PRO A 79 -11.64 6.88 13.68
N GLY A 80 -11.82 5.97 12.71
CA GLY A 80 -12.81 6.08 11.64
C GLY A 80 -12.37 5.42 10.34
N ASP A 81 -13.23 5.45 9.33
CA ASP A 81 -12.96 4.89 8.00
C ASP A 81 -12.27 5.91 7.10
N TYR A 82 -11.29 5.47 6.32
CA TYR A 82 -10.50 6.30 5.44
C TYR A 82 -10.32 5.66 4.07
N LEU A 83 -10.41 6.48 3.03
CA LEU A 83 -9.91 6.13 1.71
C LEU A 83 -8.39 6.23 1.68
N ILE A 84 -7.71 5.20 1.17
CA ILE A 84 -6.33 5.31 0.73
C ILE A 84 -6.28 5.16 -0.78
N GLN A 85 -5.56 6.07 -1.43
CA GLN A 85 -5.24 5.98 -2.84
C GLN A 85 -3.75 5.68 -3.02
N TRP A 86 -3.47 4.63 -3.77
CA TRP A 86 -2.16 4.37 -4.35
C TRP A 86 -2.18 4.80 -5.83
N ARG A 87 -1.33 5.77 -6.16
CA ARG A 87 -1.23 6.35 -7.50
C ARG A 87 0.20 6.27 -7.99
N TRP A 88 0.40 5.88 -9.24
CA TRP A 88 1.72 5.83 -9.84
C TRP A 88 1.68 6.17 -11.32
N GLU A 89 2.82 6.59 -11.84
CA GLU A 89 3.03 6.90 -13.25
C GLU A 89 3.94 5.82 -13.86
N LEU A 90 3.41 5.02 -14.78
CA LEU A 90 4.17 3.92 -15.40
C LEU A 90 5.08 4.45 -16.50
N ASN A 91 4.51 5.25 -17.39
CA ASN A 91 5.19 5.98 -18.46
C ASN A 91 4.79 7.46 -18.37
N ASP A 92 5.51 8.35 -19.06
CA ASP A 92 5.19 9.77 -19.08
C ASP A 92 3.70 10.02 -19.38
N ASN A 93 3.02 10.72 -18.46
CA ASN A 93 1.58 11.01 -18.49
C ASN A 93 0.65 9.78 -18.46
N GLU A 94 1.15 8.59 -18.13
CA GLU A 94 0.37 7.37 -18.00
C GLU A 94 0.15 7.00 -16.53
N TRP A 95 -0.97 7.45 -16.01
CA TRP A 95 -1.29 7.35 -14.59
C TRP A 95 -2.22 6.19 -14.27
N TYR A 96 -1.82 5.41 -13.28
CA TYR A 96 -2.59 4.33 -12.70
C TYR A 96 -3.00 4.68 -11.28
N THR A 97 -4.14 4.14 -10.86
CA THR A 97 -4.69 4.39 -9.54
C THR A 97 -5.41 3.15 -9.04
N SER A 98 -5.18 2.84 -7.77
CA SER A 98 -5.93 1.85 -7.01
C SER A 98 -6.29 2.47 -5.68
N CYS A 99 -7.54 2.29 -5.26
CA CYS A 99 -8.03 2.78 -3.98
C CYS A 99 -8.51 1.61 -3.12
N TRP A 100 -8.40 1.74 -1.81
CA TRP A 100 -9.02 0.84 -0.85
C TRP A 100 -9.38 1.57 0.43
N ASP A 101 -10.33 1.01 1.16
CA ASP A 101 -10.77 1.56 2.44
C ASP A 101 -10.01 0.91 3.59
N VAL A 102 -9.72 1.70 4.62
CA VAL A 102 -9.17 1.22 5.89
C VAL A 102 -9.97 1.79 7.05
N THR A 103 -10.22 0.97 8.06
CA THR A 103 -10.72 1.44 9.35
C THR A 103 -9.54 1.67 10.28
N VAL A 104 -9.32 2.92 10.67
CA VAL A 104 -8.38 3.28 11.72
C VAL A 104 -9.08 3.12 13.06
N THR A 105 -8.52 2.31 13.94
CA THR A 105 -8.97 2.17 15.33
C THR A 105 -8.13 3.01 16.28
N ALA A 106 -8.66 3.27 17.47
CA ALA A 106 -7.90 3.91 18.54
C ALA A 106 -6.66 3.07 18.86
N SER A 107 -5.51 3.74 19.01
CA SER A 107 -4.31 3.12 19.53
C SER A 107 -4.57 2.76 21.00
N ASP A 108 -4.88 1.50 21.29
CA ASP A 108 -5.10 1.00 22.65
C ASP A 108 -3.80 0.93 23.47
N GLY A 109 -2.65 1.29 22.89
CA GLY A 109 -1.34 1.25 23.56
C GLY A 109 -0.85 -0.17 23.83
N THR A 110 -1.65 -1.18 23.49
CA THR A 110 -1.32 -2.60 23.56
C THR A 110 -1.28 -3.11 22.14
N VAL A 111 -0.09 -3.21 21.54
CA VAL A 111 0.06 -4.07 20.35
C VAL A 111 -0.52 -5.43 20.73
N PRO A 112 -1.64 -5.89 20.14
CA PRO A 112 -2.05 -7.26 20.37
C PRO A 112 -0.97 -8.08 19.68
N VAL A 113 -0.08 -8.68 20.48
CA VAL A 113 0.70 -9.82 20.01
C VAL A 113 -0.35 -10.85 19.64
N LYS A 114 -0.68 -10.92 18.35
CA LYS A 114 -1.38 -12.05 17.79
C LYS A 114 -0.41 -13.21 17.97
N ILE A 115 -0.47 -13.87 19.11
CA ILE A 115 0.10 -15.20 19.25
C ILE A 115 -0.52 -15.95 18.09
N LEU A 116 0.33 -16.36 17.14
CA LEU A 116 -0.03 -17.32 16.10
C LEU A 116 -0.32 -18.63 16.83
N GLY A 117 -1.46 -18.67 17.53
CA GLY A 117 -2.06 -19.89 18.02
C GLY A 117 -2.21 -20.78 16.81
N ALA A 118 -1.62 -21.96 16.91
CA ALA A 118 -1.49 -22.96 15.86
C ALA A 118 -2.66 -22.89 14.88
N SER A 119 -2.43 -22.25 13.73
CA SER A 119 -3.37 -22.28 12.63
C SER A 119 -3.26 -23.69 12.06
N THR A 120 -4.09 -24.61 12.55
CA THR A 120 -4.45 -25.78 11.77
C THR A 120 -5.25 -25.26 10.58
N SER A 121 -4.51 -24.91 9.53
CA SER A 121 -5.05 -24.61 8.21
C SER A 121 -5.94 -25.77 7.78
N LEU A 122 -7.19 -25.46 7.45
CA LEU A 122 -8.16 -26.40 6.88
C LEU A 122 -7.65 -27.02 5.55
N PHE A 123 -6.61 -26.43 4.94
CA PHE A 123 -5.95 -26.96 3.74
C PHE A 123 -4.92 -28.06 4.03
N ALA A 124 -4.59 -28.36 5.28
CA ALA A 124 -3.70 -29.47 5.65
C ALA A 124 -4.45 -30.82 5.79
N GLN A 125 -5.79 -30.82 5.80
CA GLN A 125 -6.58 -32.03 6.03
C GLN A 125 -6.91 -32.85 4.75
N LEU A 126 -6.40 -32.44 3.58
CA LEU A 126 -6.68 -33.11 2.29
C LEU A 126 -5.43 -33.67 1.60
N ALA A 127 -4.31 -33.79 2.33
CA ALA A 127 -3.06 -34.35 1.80
C ALA A 127 -2.78 -35.79 2.23
N GLU A 128 -3.72 -36.43 2.93
CA GLU A 128 -3.66 -37.85 3.28
C GLU A 128 -4.99 -38.52 2.93
N ASP A 129 -5.14 -38.87 1.66
CA ASP A 129 -5.84 -40.07 1.16
C ASP A 129 -5.36 -40.38 -0.27
#